data_AF-A0A0C9QXB7-F1
#
_entry.id   AF-A0A0C9QXB7-F1
#
_cell.length_a   1.000
_cell.length_b   1.000
_cell.length_c   1.000
_cell.angle_alpha   90.00
_cell.angle_beta   90.00
_cell.angle_gamma   90.00
#
_symmetry.space_group_name_H-M   'P 1'
#
loop_
_entity.id
_entity.type
_entity.pdbx_description
1 polymer ?
#
loop_
_entity_poly.entity_id
_entity_poly.type
_entity_poly.pdbx_seq_one_letter_code
_entity_poly.pdbx_strand_id
1 'polypeptide(L)'
;MELKCLVLIINFLVINSVMESESHRILAIFPFQSRSHQMMFDALVKGLVNKGHLVDVATVYPLKKPPKNYTVVVNLEGKQESLVNKWNVEFASKLGQDTLPIIALPFGNGLCEYLALPEMQEIIKNPPQDPPYDLLMVESFGANCFIGLGHVLNVPVIMVSSTIPLPWLETSLGQPQYPAFVPAFFTNLQHPMSFLERVINTVKTYSNNLRYDYYTETVQNEQMRKYIHPDTPPLRQLEKDVVLALVNSWHSLNGIQPVTPGVIAVAGLHVEANYVPLSKELEKWLNDSTSGVIYFTLGSMVNIETFPDETMRAIYSVFRGIAPVRVLMKVANKTALLPGLPDNVMTSSWIPQVAVLAHKNTRVFITHGGLMSTQEALTYGVPLIGIPLFGDQHNN
;
A
#
# COMPACT_ATOMS: atom_id res chain seq x y z
N MET A 1 3.92 -63.10 0.15
CA MET A 1 2.88 -62.24 -0.44
C MET A 1 2.90 -60.82 0.14
N GLU A 2 3.52 -60.60 1.31
CA GLU A 2 3.47 -59.33 2.06
C GLU A 2 4.41 -58.22 1.54
N LEU A 3 5.60 -58.57 1.03
CA LEU A 3 6.59 -57.58 0.59
C LEU A 3 6.15 -56.79 -0.67
N LYS A 4 5.43 -57.45 -1.59
CA LYS A 4 4.91 -56.79 -2.81
C LYS A 4 3.80 -55.79 -2.49
N CYS A 5 2.92 -56.11 -1.54
CA CYS A 5 1.89 -55.18 -1.06
C CYS A 5 2.52 -53.98 -0.35
N LEU A 6 3.55 -54.19 0.47
CA LEU A 6 4.24 -53.09 1.15
C LEU A 6 4.92 -52.13 0.16
N VAL A 7 5.58 -52.65 -0.88
CA VAL A 7 6.20 -51.84 -1.94
C VAL A 7 5.15 -51.06 -2.74
N LEU A 8 3.99 -51.67 -3.03
CA LEU A 8 2.89 -50.97 -3.71
C LEU A 8 2.29 -49.85 -2.84
N ILE A 9 2.11 -50.09 -1.54
CA ILE A 9 1.62 -49.08 -0.59
C ILE A 9 2.63 -47.93 -0.45
N ILE A 10 3.93 -48.23 -0.37
CA ILE A 10 4.98 -47.20 -0.31
C ILE A 10 5.01 -46.40 -1.61
N ASN A 11 4.96 -47.03 -2.79
CA ASN A 11 4.92 -46.29 -4.06
C ASN A 11 3.64 -45.45 -4.19
N PHE A 12 2.48 -45.98 -3.78
CA PHE A 12 1.24 -45.22 -3.76
C PHE A 12 1.31 -44.02 -2.79
N LEU A 13 1.87 -44.20 -1.60
CA LEU A 13 2.10 -43.10 -0.65
C LEU A 13 3.13 -42.10 -1.16
N VAL A 14 4.20 -42.55 -1.83
CA VAL A 14 5.22 -41.68 -2.42
C VAL A 14 4.62 -40.85 -3.55
N ILE A 15 3.86 -41.48 -4.46
CA ILE A 15 3.17 -40.82 -5.57
C ILE A 15 2.13 -39.81 -5.05
N ASN A 16 1.37 -40.13 -3.99
CA ASN A 16 0.45 -39.18 -3.35
C ASN A 16 1.15 -38.15 -2.46
N SER A 17 2.40 -38.39 -2.05
CA SER A 17 3.22 -37.44 -1.28
C SER A 17 4.05 -36.51 -2.16
N VAL A 18 4.13 -36.78 -3.47
CA VAL A 18 4.42 -35.73 -4.45
C VAL A 18 3.15 -34.88 -4.48
N MET A 19 3.00 -33.99 -3.49
CA MET A 19 2.12 -32.85 -3.66
C MET A 19 2.57 -32.23 -4.97
N GLU A 20 1.70 -32.25 -5.99
CA GLU A 20 1.82 -31.35 -7.11
C GLU A 20 1.87 -29.95 -6.47
N SER A 21 3.09 -29.43 -6.33
CA SER A 21 3.29 -28.03 -6.05
C SER A 21 2.86 -27.33 -7.32
N GLU A 22 1.56 -27.07 -7.46
CA GLU A 22 1.00 -26.34 -8.59
C GLU A 22 1.59 -24.92 -8.59
N SER A 23 2.72 -24.79 -9.29
CA SER A 23 3.42 -23.53 -9.49
C SER A 23 2.68 -22.74 -10.55
N HIS A 24 1.74 -21.91 -10.11
CA HIS A 24 1.07 -20.96 -10.96
C HIS A 24 2.02 -19.84 -11.41
N ARG A 25 1.85 -19.33 -12.63
CA ARG A 25 2.53 -18.14 -13.14
C ARG A 25 1.60 -16.94 -13.03
N ILE A 26 2.03 -15.95 -12.27
CA ILE A 26 1.22 -14.79 -11.89
C ILE A 26 1.84 -13.53 -12.48
N LEU A 27 1.06 -12.77 -13.23
CA LEU A 27 1.43 -11.42 -13.64
C LEU A 27 0.95 -10.42 -12.58
N ALA A 28 1.86 -9.64 -12.00
CA ALA A 28 1.51 -8.66 -10.98
C ALA A 28 1.89 -7.24 -11.41
N ILE A 29 0.93 -6.32 -11.42
CA ILE A 29 1.09 -4.96 -11.94
C ILE A 29 0.84 -3.94 -10.82
N PHE A 30 1.91 -3.30 -10.38
CA PHE A 30 1.93 -2.32 -9.28
C PHE A 30 2.56 -1.01 -9.77
N PRO A 31 1.79 -0.16 -10.46
CA PRO A 31 2.34 0.98 -11.21
C PRO A 31 2.54 2.24 -10.37
N PHE A 32 1.94 2.35 -9.18
CA PHE A 32 1.95 3.61 -8.43
C PHE A 32 3.30 3.89 -7.75
N GLN A 33 3.82 5.10 -7.94
CA GLN A 33 5.16 5.52 -7.50
C GLN A 33 5.24 5.87 -6.01
N SER A 34 4.77 4.97 -5.15
CA SER A 34 4.79 5.13 -3.70
C SER A 34 5.49 3.98 -3.00
N ARG A 35 6.55 4.31 -2.24
CA ARG A 35 7.32 3.32 -1.49
C ARG A 35 6.47 2.57 -0.45
N SER A 36 5.47 3.23 0.16
CA SER A 36 4.61 2.57 1.14
C SER A 36 3.71 1.52 0.51
N HIS A 37 3.17 1.76 -0.70
CA HIS A 37 2.39 0.77 -1.42
C HIS A 37 3.26 -0.44 -1.79
N GLN A 38 4.44 -0.18 -2.35
CA GLN A 38 5.34 -1.25 -2.79
C GLN A 38 5.79 -2.15 -1.64
N MET A 39 5.93 -1.64 -0.41
CA MET A 39 6.30 -2.49 0.74
C MET A 39 5.29 -3.62 1.00
N MET A 40 3.99 -3.35 0.82
CA MET A 40 2.94 -4.36 0.96
C MET A 40 3.00 -5.37 -0.20
N PHE A 41 3.12 -4.87 -1.43
CA PHE A 41 3.17 -5.73 -2.61
C PHE A 41 4.43 -6.60 -2.65
N ASP A 42 5.59 -6.08 -2.24
CA ASP A 42 6.83 -6.84 -2.10
C ASP A 42 6.64 -8.01 -1.13
N ALA A 43 5.99 -7.79 0.01
CA ALA A 43 5.73 -8.85 1.00
C ALA A 43 4.81 -9.94 0.42
N LEU A 44 3.74 -9.54 -0.28
CA LEU A 44 2.84 -10.47 -0.95
C LEU A 44 3.57 -11.30 -2.03
N VAL A 45 4.30 -10.64 -2.93
CA VAL A 45 5.03 -11.29 -4.02
C VAL A 45 6.10 -12.24 -3.48
N LYS A 46 6.88 -11.83 -2.47
CA LYS A 46 7.84 -12.73 -1.81
C LYS A 46 7.13 -13.95 -1.20
N GLY A 47 5.98 -13.75 -0.56
CA GLY A 47 5.16 -14.83 -0.02
C GLY A 47 4.78 -15.86 -1.09
N LEU A 48 4.31 -15.40 -2.25
CA LEU A 48 3.96 -16.25 -3.39
C LEU A 48 5.17 -16.99 -3.95
N VAL A 49 6.30 -16.30 -4.15
CA VAL A 49 7.53 -16.91 -4.63
C VAL A 49 8.06 -17.98 -3.65
N ASN A 50 8.01 -17.71 -2.34
CA ASN A 50 8.40 -18.67 -1.31
C ASN A 50 7.50 -19.91 -1.28
N LYS A 51 6.27 -19.81 -1.81
CA LYS A 51 5.34 -20.92 -2.00
C LYS A 51 5.53 -21.66 -3.32
N GLY A 52 6.50 -21.24 -4.14
CA GLY A 52 6.88 -21.93 -5.37
C GLY A 52 6.27 -21.33 -6.64
N HIS A 53 5.45 -20.28 -6.57
CA HIS A 53 4.87 -19.63 -7.75
C HIS A 53 5.92 -18.89 -8.58
N LEU A 54 5.68 -18.78 -9.88
CA LEU A 54 6.40 -17.89 -10.79
C LEU A 54 5.71 -16.53 -10.77
N VAL A 55 6.42 -15.45 -10.46
CA VAL A 55 5.82 -14.11 -10.39
C VAL A 55 6.58 -13.16 -11.29
N ASP A 56 5.89 -12.75 -12.36
CA ASP A 56 6.34 -11.73 -13.29
C ASP A 56 5.74 -10.39 -12.84
N VAL A 57 6.58 -9.40 -12.57
CA VAL A 57 6.16 -8.12 -12.00
C VAL A 57 6.41 -6.93 -12.92
N ALA A 58 5.42 -6.05 -12.98
CA ALA A 58 5.57 -4.66 -13.38
C ALA A 58 5.64 -3.80 -12.12
N THR A 59 6.81 -3.28 -11.78
CA THR A 59 7.06 -2.64 -10.47
C THR A 59 7.89 -1.36 -10.59
N VAL A 60 7.62 -0.43 -9.68
CA VAL A 60 8.36 0.82 -9.51
C VAL A 60 9.68 0.62 -8.74
N TYR A 61 9.74 -0.32 -7.80
CA TYR A 61 10.95 -0.54 -7.01
C TYR A 61 11.38 -2.02 -7.05
N PRO A 62 12.15 -2.42 -8.08
CA PRO A 62 12.69 -3.77 -8.17
C PRO A 62 13.41 -4.24 -6.91
N LEU A 63 13.22 -5.51 -6.54
CA LEU A 63 13.98 -6.12 -5.45
C LEU A 63 15.47 -6.15 -5.78
N LYS A 64 16.31 -5.64 -4.86
CA LYS A 64 17.79 -5.63 -5.02
C LYS A 64 18.40 -7.03 -5.08
N LYS A 65 17.75 -8.01 -4.44
CA LYS A 65 18.16 -9.42 -4.40
C LYS A 65 16.93 -10.28 -4.71
N PRO A 66 16.53 -10.37 -5.99
CA PRO A 66 15.33 -11.09 -6.37
C PRO A 66 15.52 -12.60 -6.16
N PRO A 67 14.51 -13.31 -5.62
CA PRO A 67 14.51 -14.77 -5.59
C PRO A 67 14.36 -15.36 -7.01
N LYS A 68 14.69 -16.65 -7.18
CA LYS A 68 14.75 -17.33 -8.50
C LYS A 68 13.45 -17.22 -9.33
N ASN A 69 12.29 -17.24 -8.69
CA ASN A 69 10.99 -17.23 -9.36
C ASN A 69 10.35 -15.83 -9.43
N TYR A 70 11.15 -14.78 -9.25
CA TYR A 70 10.74 -13.39 -9.39
C TYR A 70 11.39 -12.79 -10.64
N THR A 71 10.57 -12.33 -11.58
CA THR A 71 11.04 -11.69 -12.81
C THR A 71 10.48 -10.28 -12.89
N VAL A 72 11.33 -9.29 -13.16
CA VAL A 72 10.84 -7.94 -13.52
C VAL A 72 10.61 -7.92 -15.02
N VAL A 73 9.35 -7.98 -15.44
CA VAL A 73 8.97 -7.92 -16.86
C VAL A 73 8.75 -6.50 -17.34
N VAL A 74 8.36 -5.58 -16.45
CA VAL A 74 8.32 -4.14 -16.73
C VAL A 74 8.95 -3.36 -15.58
N ASN A 75 10.05 -2.67 -15.85
CA ASN A 75 10.68 -1.80 -14.86
C ASN A 75 10.11 -0.37 -14.96
N LEU A 76 9.37 0.04 -13.94
CA LEU A 76 8.75 1.36 -13.83
C LEU A 76 9.58 2.34 -12.99
N GLU A 77 10.76 1.93 -12.52
CA GLU A 77 11.65 2.79 -11.74
C GLU A 77 12.02 4.06 -12.53
N GLY A 78 11.77 5.22 -11.93
CA GLY A 78 12.10 6.53 -12.53
C GLY A 78 11.25 6.93 -13.74
N LYS A 79 10.23 6.15 -14.12
CA LYS A 79 9.30 6.50 -15.23
C LYS A 79 8.33 7.63 -14.89
N GLN A 80 8.18 7.94 -13.61
CA GLN A 80 7.50 9.11 -13.08
C GLN A 80 8.31 9.67 -11.91
N GLU A 81 8.05 10.92 -11.54
CA GLU A 81 8.74 11.52 -10.41
C GLU A 81 8.36 10.78 -9.11
N SER A 82 9.37 10.32 -8.38
CA SER A 82 9.19 9.71 -7.06
C SER A 82 8.54 10.72 -6.11
N LEU A 83 7.50 10.28 -5.38
CA LEU A 83 6.79 11.11 -4.41
C LEU A 83 7.53 11.26 -3.07
N VAL A 84 8.65 10.57 -2.88
CA VAL A 84 9.40 10.56 -1.61
C VAL A 84 10.00 11.95 -1.33
N ASN A 85 9.67 12.49 -0.16
CA ASN A 85 10.10 13.80 0.34
C ASN A 85 9.79 14.97 -0.63
N LYS A 86 8.68 14.88 -1.39
CA LYS A 86 8.31 15.90 -2.39
C LYS A 86 7.28 16.91 -1.92
N TRP A 87 6.50 16.58 -0.90
CA TRP A 87 5.37 17.41 -0.50
C TRP A 87 5.75 18.25 0.72
N ASN A 88 5.37 19.52 0.67
CA ASN A 88 5.34 20.35 1.86
C ASN A 88 4.03 20.13 2.62
N VAL A 89 4.01 20.51 3.90
CA VAL A 89 2.85 20.35 4.77
C VAL A 89 1.62 21.07 4.22
N GLU A 90 1.78 22.28 3.67
CA GLU A 90 0.66 23.07 3.15
C GLU A 90 -0.04 22.38 1.96
N PHE A 91 0.73 21.88 1.01
CA PHE A 91 0.23 21.14 -0.14
C PHE A 91 -0.46 19.86 0.31
N ALA A 92 0.15 19.11 1.24
CA ALA A 92 -0.43 17.90 1.79
C ALA A 92 -1.78 18.19 2.47
N SER A 93 -1.86 19.22 3.33
CA SER A 93 -3.10 19.61 4.01
C SER A 93 -4.19 20.08 3.04
N LYS A 94 -3.83 20.82 1.99
CA LYS A 94 -4.76 21.22 0.93
C LYS A 94 -5.29 20.00 0.17
N LEU A 95 -4.40 19.08 -0.18
CA LEU A 95 -4.76 17.83 -0.84
C LEU A 95 -5.71 16.98 0.02
N GLY A 96 -5.54 17.00 1.36
CA GLY A 96 -6.41 16.31 2.31
C GLY A 96 -7.89 16.73 2.27
N GLN A 97 -8.23 17.86 1.64
CA GLN A 97 -9.63 18.28 1.48
C GLN A 97 -10.39 17.45 0.44
N ASP A 98 -9.70 17.02 -0.62
CA ASP A 98 -10.28 16.23 -1.71
C ASP A 98 -9.17 15.52 -2.51
N THR A 99 -8.86 14.28 -2.13
CA THR A 99 -7.81 13.48 -2.79
C THR A 99 -8.30 12.77 -4.06
N LEU A 100 -9.60 12.75 -4.35
CA LEU A 100 -10.12 11.95 -5.46
C LEU A 100 -9.52 12.33 -6.83
N PRO A 101 -9.41 13.62 -7.20
CA PRO A 101 -8.84 13.99 -8.50
C PRO A 101 -7.39 13.54 -8.68
N ILE A 102 -6.55 13.57 -7.63
CA ILE A 102 -5.16 13.12 -7.75
C ILE A 102 -5.07 11.60 -7.95
N ILE A 103 -5.97 10.84 -7.31
CA ILE A 103 -6.04 9.39 -7.45
C ILE A 103 -6.51 9.02 -8.86
N ALA A 104 -7.57 9.66 -9.37
CA ALA A 104 -8.18 9.31 -10.65
C ALA A 104 -7.35 9.80 -11.86
N LEU A 105 -6.74 10.98 -11.77
CA LEU A 105 -6.08 11.62 -12.91
C LEU A 105 -4.59 11.24 -13.00
N PRO A 106 -3.63 11.87 -12.29
CA PRO A 106 -2.22 11.53 -12.45
C PRO A 106 -1.88 10.12 -11.95
N PHE A 107 -2.54 9.64 -10.90
CA PHE A 107 -2.31 8.29 -10.33
C PHE A 107 -3.30 7.23 -10.83
N GLY A 108 -4.13 7.59 -11.81
CA GLY A 108 -5.02 6.69 -12.52
C GLY A 108 -4.73 6.75 -14.01
N ASN A 109 -5.40 7.65 -14.71
CA ASN A 109 -5.25 7.86 -16.15
C ASN A 109 -3.78 8.06 -16.59
N GLY A 110 -3.00 8.78 -15.79
CA GLY A 110 -1.57 9.02 -16.07
C GLY A 110 -0.72 7.75 -16.00
N LEU A 111 -1.04 6.81 -15.12
CA LEU A 111 -0.32 5.52 -15.01
C LEU A 111 -0.71 4.55 -16.13
N CYS A 112 -1.90 4.70 -16.70
CA CYS A 112 -2.35 3.89 -17.82
C CYS A 112 -1.55 4.12 -19.12
N GLU A 113 -0.79 5.22 -19.22
CA GLU A 113 0.21 5.39 -20.30
C GLU A 113 1.31 4.33 -20.27
N TYR A 114 1.52 3.63 -19.14
CA TYR A 114 2.46 2.51 -19.09
C TYR A 114 2.02 1.31 -19.93
N LEU A 115 0.75 1.24 -20.36
CA LEU A 115 0.29 0.28 -21.36
C LEU A 115 1.03 0.44 -22.71
N ALA A 116 1.50 1.65 -23.01
CA ALA A 116 2.24 1.94 -24.24
C ALA A 116 3.72 1.52 -24.20
N LEU A 117 4.25 1.13 -23.03
CA LEU A 117 5.66 0.77 -22.89
C LEU A 117 5.98 -0.46 -23.76
N PRO A 118 7.14 -0.49 -24.44
CA PRO A 118 7.53 -1.63 -25.26
C PRO A 118 7.50 -2.96 -24.50
N GLU A 119 7.94 -2.97 -23.25
CA GLU A 119 7.95 -4.14 -22.38
C GLU A 119 6.53 -4.60 -22.03
N MET A 120 5.59 -3.67 -21.84
CA MET A 120 4.17 -4.00 -21.61
C MET A 120 3.51 -4.52 -22.88
N GLN A 121 3.83 -3.92 -24.03
CA GLN A 121 3.36 -4.37 -25.34
C GLN A 121 3.87 -5.78 -25.67
N GLU A 122 5.08 -6.14 -25.23
CA GLU A 122 5.62 -7.49 -25.38
C GLU A 122 4.80 -8.51 -24.59
N ILE A 123 4.42 -8.20 -23.34
CA ILE A 123 3.55 -9.08 -22.53
C ILE A 123 2.18 -9.26 -23.18
N ILE A 124 1.60 -8.18 -23.74
CA ILE A 124 0.28 -8.21 -24.37
C ILE A 124 0.29 -9.03 -25.66
N LYS A 125 1.33 -8.88 -26.49
CA LYS A 125 1.39 -9.50 -27.83
C LYS A 125 1.98 -10.90 -27.82
N ASN A 126 2.98 -11.12 -26.97
CA ASN A 126 3.75 -12.35 -26.88
C ASN A 126 3.77 -12.86 -25.42
N PRO A 127 2.61 -13.14 -24.80
CA PRO A 127 2.59 -13.68 -23.46
C PRO A 127 3.31 -15.04 -23.42
N PRO A 128 3.90 -15.39 -22.27
CA PRO A 128 4.51 -16.70 -22.10
C PRO A 128 3.49 -17.82 -22.37
N GLN A 129 3.96 -18.92 -22.96
CA GLN A 129 3.13 -20.07 -23.34
C GLN A 129 3.42 -21.32 -22.50
N ASP A 130 4.59 -21.39 -21.86
CA ASP A 130 5.03 -22.55 -21.08
C ASP A 130 5.81 -22.12 -19.83
N PRO A 131 5.18 -22.10 -18.64
CA PRO A 131 3.73 -22.09 -18.45
C PRO A 131 3.12 -20.73 -18.87
N PRO A 132 1.85 -20.70 -19.31
CA PRO A 132 1.10 -19.45 -19.51
C PRO A 132 0.79 -18.77 -18.18
N TYR A 133 0.29 -17.53 -18.23
CA TYR A 133 -0.24 -16.90 -17.03
C TYR A 133 -1.52 -17.59 -16.57
N ASP A 134 -1.66 -17.77 -15.26
CA ASP A 134 -2.87 -18.32 -14.63
C ASP A 134 -3.70 -17.25 -13.91
N LEU A 135 -3.07 -16.12 -13.58
CA LEU A 135 -3.66 -15.07 -12.74
C LEU A 135 -3.04 -13.71 -13.05
N LEU A 136 -3.90 -12.69 -13.10
CA LEU A 136 -3.50 -11.29 -13.10
C LEU A 136 -3.77 -10.67 -11.72
N MET A 137 -2.75 -10.09 -11.09
CA MET A 137 -2.88 -9.22 -9.93
C MET A 137 -2.67 -7.77 -10.34
N VAL A 138 -3.61 -6.90 -10.01
CA VAL A 138 -3.49 -5.45 -10.25
C VAL A 138 -3.64 -4.66 -8.96
N GLU A 139 -2.90 -3.57 -8.85
CA GLU A 139 -3.08 -2.60 -7.77
C GLU A 139 -4.51 -2.01 -7.77
N SER A 140 -5.19 -2.09 -6.63
CA SER A 140 -6.47 -1.41 -6.39
C SER A 140 -6.25 0.04 -5.96
N PHE A 141 -6.13 0.93 -6.93
CA PHE A 141 -6.00 2.37 -6.67
C PHE A 141 -6.72 3.21 -7.74
N GLY A 142 -6.00 3.96 -8.58
CA GLY A 142 -6.59 4.80 -9.63
C GLY A 142 -6.58 4.19 -11.04
N ALA A 143 -5.67 3.26 -11.32
CA ALA A 143 -5.32 2.83 -12.68
C ALA A 143 -5.95 1.47 -13.06
N ASN A 144 -7.28 1.40 -13.09
CA ASN A 144 -8.00 0.16 -13.36
C ASN A 144 -7.89 -0.34 -14.82
N CYS A 145 -7.35 0.48 -15.75
CA CYS A 145 -7.05 0.08 -17.12
C CYS A 145 -6.24 -1.22 -17.26
N PHE A 146 -5.41 -1.57 -16.27
CA PHE A 146 -4.64 -2.82 -16.29
C PHE A 146 -5.53 -4.06 -16.16
N ILE A 147 -6.77 -3.96 -15.66
CA ILE A 147 -7.74 -5.06 -15.64
C ILE A 147 -7.98 -5.60 -17.05
N GLY A 148 -7.90 -4.75 -18.09
CA GLY A 148 -8.05 -5.16 -19.48
C GLY A 148 -7.06 -6.24 -19.93
N LEU A 149 -5.89 -6.37 -19.29
CA LEU A 149 -4.96 -7.46 -19.57
C LEU A 149 -5.57 -8.83 -19.24
N GLY A 150 -6.41 -8.93 -18.22
CA GLY A 150 -7.08 -10.19 -17.87
C GLY A 150 -7.97 -10.70 -19.00
N HIS A 151 -8.62 -9.78 -19.73
CA HIS A 151 -9.45 -10.12 -20.88
C HIS A 151 -8.65 -10.72 -22.03
N VAL A 152 -7.54 -10.09 -22.44
CA VAL A 152 -6.73 -10.58 -23.58
C VAL A 152 -5.88 -11.79 -23.22
N LEU A 153 -5.45 -11.91 -21.96
CA LEU A 153 -4.73 -13.08 -21.47
C LEU A 153 -5.69 -14.24 -21.13
N ASN A 154 -7.00 -13.97 -21.06
CA ASN A 154 -8.04 -14.92 -20.66
C ASN A 154 -7.76 -15.57 -19.29
N VAL A 155 -7.43 -14.74 -18.30
CA VAL A 155 -7.12 -15.16 -16.92
C VAL A 155 -7.99 -14.43 -15.90
N PRO A 156 -8.30 -15.03 -14.73
CA PRO A 156 -8.94 -14.32 -13.64
C PRO A 156 -8.12 -13.12 -13.19
N VAL A 157 -8.81 -12.07 -12.75
CA VAL A 157 -8.21 -10.84 -12.21
C VAL A 157 -8.50 -10.74 -10.73
N ILE A 158 -7.46 -10.52 -9.94
CA ILE A 158 -7.58 -10.12 -8.53
C ILE A 158 -6.99 -8.73 -8.31
N MET A 159 -7.58 -8.01 -7.37
CA MET A 159 -7.14 -6.68 -7.00
C MET A 159 -6.39 -6.72 -5.67
N VAL A 160 -5.31 -5.96 -5.55
CA VAL A 160 -4.53 -5.86 -4.31
C VAL A 160 -4.51 -4.41 -3.85
N SER A 161 -5.14 -4.12 -2.71
CA SER A 161 -5.18 -2.80 -2.12
C SER A 161 -4.15 -2.67 -1.00
N SER A 162 -3.28 -1.67 -1.11
CA SER A 162 -2.33 -1.25 -0.07
C SER A 162 -2.98 -0.43 1.04
N THR A 163 -4.26 -0.06 0.89
CA THR A 163 -5.05 0.72 1.84
C THR A 163 -6.36 0.02 2.19
N ILE A 164 -7.23 0.68 2.97
CA ILE A 164 -8.61 0.22 3.17
C ILE A 164 -9.37 0.24 1.83
N PRO A 165 -10.41 -0.59 1.65
CA PRO A 165 -11.14 -0.65 0.37
C PRO A 165 -11.61 0.74 -0.09
N LEU A 166 -11.24 1.13 -1.30
CA LEU A 166 -11.76 2.33 -1.94
C LEU A 166 -13.18 2.07 -2.45
N PRO A 167 -14.06 3.08 -2.50
CA PRO A 167 -15.48 2.90 -2.87
C PRO A 167 -15.72 2.13 -4.18
N TRP A 168 -14.87 2.33 -5.19
CA TRP A 168 -14.97 1.62 -6.47
C TRP A 168 -14.51 0.15 -6.40
N LEU A 169 -13.58 -0.21 -5.50
CA LEU A 169 -13.21 -1.61 -5.28
C LEU A 169 -14.40 -2.41 -4.75
N GLU A 170 -15.18 -1.83 -3.83
CA GLU A 170 -16.40 -2.45 -3.32
C GLU A 170 -17.41 -2.70 -4.45
N THR A 171 -17.54 -1.73 -5.35
CA THR A 171 -18.43 -1.84 -6.51
C THR A 171 -17.99 -2.97 -7.45
N SER A 172 -16.69 -3.11 -7.72
CA SER A 172 -16.12 -4.21 -8.53
C SER A 172 -16.48 -5.60 -7.99
N LEU A 173 -16.51 -5.77 -6.68
CA LEU A 173 -16.77 -7.08 -6.03
C LEU A 173 -18.23 -7.32 -5.66
N GLY A 174 -19.15 -6.44 -6.08
CA GLY A 174 -20.56 -6.51 -5.68
C GLY A 174 -20.75 -6.37 -4.16
N GLN A 175 -19.79 -5.74 -3.47
CA GLN A 175 -19.81 -5.51 -2.04
C GLN A 175 -20.77 -4.35 -1.73
N PRO A 176 -21.86 -4.57 -0.97
CA PRO A 176 -22.79 -3.49 -0.66
C PRO A 176 -22.11 -2.42 0.20
N GLN A 177 -22.35 -1.15 -0.14
CA GLN A 177 -21.83 -0.02 0.64
C GLN A 177 -22.83 0.35 1.74
N TYR A 178 -22.33 0.56 2.96
CA TYR A 178 -23.15 0.84 4.14
C TYR A 178 -22.88 2.23 4.75
N PRO A 179 -23.15 3.32 4.02
CA PRO A 179 -22.78 4.67 4.44
C PRO A 179 -23.56 5.18 5.67
N ALA A 180 -24.57 4.44 6.13
CA ALA A 180 -25.27 4.76 7.37
C ALA A 180 -24.41 4.50 8.63
N PHE A 181 -23.39 3.64 8.56
CA PHE A 181 -22.56 3.33 9.73
C PHE A 181 -21.08 3.09 9.40
N VAL A 182 -20.71 2.92 8.13
CA VAL A 182 -19.31 2.91 7.67
C VAL A 182 -18.94 4.31 7.16
N PRO A 183 -18.01 5.02 7.81
CA PRO A 183 -17.51 6.30 7.29
C PRO A 183 -16.83 6.11 5.93
N ALA A 184 -17.12 7.01 4.99
CA ALA A 184 -16.53 6.96 3.67
C ALA A 184 -15.08 7.42 3.70
N PHE A 185 -14.24 6.79 2.87
CA PHE A 185 -12.79 7.02 2.78
C PHE A 185 -12.42 8.52 2.72
N PHE A 186 -13.14 9.30 1.89
CA PHE A 186 -12.87 10.73 1.67
C PHE A 186 -13.62 11.65 2.66
N THR A 187 -13.84 11.17 3.88
CA THR A 187 -14.47 11.93 4.95
C THR A 187 -13.64 11.84 6.22
N ASN A 188 -13.78 12.85 7.08
CA ASN A 188 -13.19 12.84 8.43
C ASN A 188 -14.25 12.45 9.47
N LEU A 189 -15.28 11.71 9.04
CA LEU A 189 -16.38 11.29 9.93
C LEU A 189 -15.94 10.06 10.71
N GLN A 190 -16.30 10.00 11.98
CA GLN A 190 -15.98 8.88 12.86
C GLN A 190 -17.27 8.28 13.42
N HIS A 191 -17.23 6.98 13.69
CA HIS A 191 -18.35 6.30 14.32
C HIS A 191 -18.32 6.53 15.85
N PRO A 192 -19.47 6.82 16.51
CA PRO A 192 -20.82 6.89 15.95
C PRO A 192 -21.14 8.23 15.26
N MET A 193 -21.80 8.16 14.09
CA MET A 193 -22.27 9.33 13.33
C MET A 193 -23.71 9.72 13.72
N SER A 194 -23.99 11.01 13.83
CA SER A 194 -25.34 11.60 13.93
C SER A 194 -26.14 11.43 12.63
N PHE A 195 -27.44 11.74 12.65
CA PHE A 195 -28.27 11.64 11.44
C PHE A 195 -27.74 12.48 10.28
N LEU A 196 -27.36 13.75 10.53
CA LEU A 196 -26.86 14.63 9.48
C LEU A 196 -25.50 14.14 8.95
N GLU A 197 -24.62 13.65 9.81
CA GLU A 197 -23.35 13.06 9.39
C GLU A 197 -23.56 11.82 8.51
N ARG A 198 -24.53 10.96 8.85
CA ARG A 198 -24.89 9.82 7.99
C ARG A 198 -25.42 10.25 6.62
N VAL A 199 -26.22 11.32 6.56
CA VAL A 199 -26.69 11.88 5.28
C VAL A 199 -25.52 12.41 4.46
N ILE A 200 -24.63 13.20 5.07
CA ILE A 200 -23.43 13.72 4.41
C ILE A 200 -22.53 12.57 3.93
N ASN A 201 -22.32 11.55 4.76
CA ASN A 201 -21.53 10.38 4.43
C ASN A 201 -22.10 9.63 3.23
N THR A 202 -23.43 9.45 3.20
CA THR A 202 -24.15 8.81 2.09
C THR A 202 -23.98 9.60 0.80
N VAL A 203 -24.21 10.91 0.83
CA VAL A 203 -24.03 11.78 -0.36
C VAL A 203 -22.59 11.72 -0.85
N LYS A 204 -21.60 11.80 0.05
CA LYS A 204 -20.19 11.75 -0.32
C LYS A 204 -19.76 10.39 -0.88
N THR A 205 -20.28 9.28 -0.35
CA THR A 205 -19.97 7.93 -0.85
C THR A 205 -20.36 7.80 -2.32
N TYR A 206 -21.62 8.08 -2.64
CA TYR A 206 -22.13 7.94 -4.00
C TYR A 206 -21.59 9.01 -4.95
N SER A 207 -21.42 10.25 -4.49
CA SER A 207 -20.84 11.29 -5.33
C SER A 207 -19.39 10.98 -5.71
N ASN A 208 -18.60 10.39 -4.80
CA ASN A 208 -17.23 10.00 -5.10
C ASN A 208 -17.14 8.84 -6.10
N ASN A 209 -18.04 7.86 -6.07
CA ASN A 209 -18.11 6.83 -7.11
C ASN A 209 -18.39 7.46 -8.49
N LEU A 210 -19.42 8.31 -8.59
CA LEU A 210 -19.78 8.99 -9.83
C LEU A 210 -18.64 9.88 -10.36
N ARG A 211 -17.94 10.58 -9.46
CA ARG A 211 -16.77 11.39 -9.82
C ARG A 211 -15.62 10.53 -10.31
N TYR A 212 -15.34 9.40 -9.65
CA TYR A 212 -14.31 8.46 -10.08
C TYR A 212 -14.63 7.93 -11.49
N ASP A 213 -15.87 7.53 -11.73
CA ASP A 213 -16.36 7.12 -13.05
C ASP A 213 -16.16 8.22 -14.09
N TYR A 214 -16.64 9.42 -13.80
CA TYR A 214 -16.49 10.58 -14.67
C TYR A 214 -15.03 10.87 -15.04
N TYR A 215 -14.10 10.78 -14.08
CA TYR A 215 -12.68 11.05 -14.34
C TYR A 215 -11.97 9.94 -15.11
N THR A 216 -12.40 8.67 -14.96
CA THR A 216 -11.62 7.51 -15.44
C THR A 216 -12.22 6.84 -16.66
N GLU A 217 -13.54 6.81 -16.81
CA GLU A 217 -14.22 5.95 -17.78
C GLU A 217 -13.76 6.21 -19.21
N THR A 218 -13.86 7.44 -19.72
CA THR A 218 -13.49 7.74 -21.11
C THR A 218 -12.01 7.47 -21.37
N VAL A 219 -11.12 8.04 -20.55
CA VAL A 219 -9.68 8.04 -20.80
C VAL A 219 -9.10 6.62 -20.69
N GLN A 220 -9.47 5.87 -19.65
CA GLN A 220 -8.95 4.52 -19.47
C GLN A 220 -9.51 3.56 -20.52
N ASN A 221 -10.77 3.71 -20.95
CA ASN A 221 -11.31 2.94 -22.07
C ASN A 221 -10.56 3.20 -23.38
N GLU A 222 -10.25 4.46 -23.69
CA GLU A 222 -9.49 4.81 -24.88
C GLU A 222 -8.08 4.21 -24.85
N GLN A 223 -7.39 4.30 -23.71
CA GLN A 223 -6.05 3.70 -23.53
C GLN A 223 -6.09 2.18 -23.64
N MET A 224 -7.07 1.51 -23.03
CA MET A 224 -7.24 0.05 -23.16
C MET A 224 -7.48 -0.34 -24.62
N ARG A 225 -8.40 0.33 -25.33
CA ARG A 225 -8.67 0.01 -26.75
C ARG A 225 -7.46 0.25 -27.66
N LYS A 226 -6.69 1.29 -27.35
CA LYS A 226 -5.51 1.67 -28.12
C LYS A 226 -4.33 0.71 -27.93
N TYR A 227 -4.07 0.30 -26.68
CA TYR A 227 -2.83 -0.39 -26.32
C TYR A 227 -3.02 -1.87 -25.99
N ILE A 228 -4.22 -2.31 -25.60
CA ILE A 228 -4.52 -3.71 -25.29
C ILE A 228 -5.15 -4.37 -26.51
N HIS A 229 -6.39 -4.02 -26.84
CA HIS A 229 -7.10 -4.55 -28.00
C HIS A 229 -8.29 -3.64 -28.40
N PRO A 230 -8.55 -3.36 -29.69
CA PRO A 230 -9.64 -2.47 -30.11
C PRO A 230 -11.03 -2.86 -29.58
N ASP A 231 -11.28 -4.16 -29.44
CA ASP A 231 -12.55 -4.73 -28.96
C ASP A 231 -12.59 -4.92 -27.43
N THR A 232 -11.64 -4.37 -26.68
CA THR A 232 -11.65 -4.47 -25.21
C THR A 232 -12.97 -3.93 -24.65
N PRO A 233 -13.69 -4.71 -23.81
CA PRO A 233 -14.93 -4.27 -23.21
C PRO A 233 -14.78 -2.99 -22.36
N PRO A 234 -15.88 -2.26 -22.10
CA PRO A 234 -15.83 -1.10 -21.21
C PRO A 234 -15.27 -1.43 -19.82
N LEU A 235 -14.49 -0.52 -19.26
CA LEU A 235 -13.83 -0.68 -17.95
C LEU A 235 -14.79 -1.08 -16.83
N ARG A 236 -15.92 -0.38 -16.72
CA ARG A 236 -16.96 -0.64 -15.71
C ARG A 236 -17.62 -2.02 -15.86
N GLN A 237 -17.49 -2.66 -17.02
CA GLN A 237 -17.91 -4.04 -17.23
C GLN A 237 -16.81 -5.00 -16.74
N LEU A 238 -15.57 -4.78 -17.16
CA LEU A 238 -14.42 -5.62 -16.76
C LEU A 238 -14.19 -5.63 -15.24
N GLU A 239 -14.45 -4.51 -14.56
CA GLU A 239 -14.37 -4.42 -13.10
C GLU A 239 -15.29 -5.41 -12.38
N LYS A 240 -16.41 -5.82 -13.00
CA LYS A 240 -17.35 -6.79 -12.42
C LYS A 240 -16.87 -8.24 -12.54
N ASP A 241 -15.84 -8.48 -13.34
CA ASP A 241 -15.23 -9.80 -13.53
C ASP A 241 -14.07 -10.03 -12.54
N VAL A 242 -13.75 -9.05 -11.69
CA VAL A 242 -12.77 -9.20 -10.61
C VAL A 242 -13.27 -10.25 -9.62
N VAL A 243 -12.50 -11.31 -9.41
CA VAL A 243 -12.96 -12.48 -8.65
C VAL A 243 -12.66 -12.37 -7.15
N LEU A 244 -11.66 -11.57 -6.76
CA LEU A 244 -11.21 -11.42 -5.39
C LEU A 244 -10.38 -10.14 -5.21
N ALA A 245 -10.38 -9.59 -4.00
CA ALA A 245 -9.44 -8.58 -3.58
C ALA A 245 -8.75 -8.90 -2.25
N LEU A 246 -7.43 -8.66 -2.24
CA LEU A 246 -6.62 -8.64 -1.03
C LEU A 246 -6.53 -7.20 -0.55
N VAL A 247 -6.99 -6.91 0.67
CA VAL A 247 -7.07 -5.54 1.19
C VAL A 247 -6.25 -5.37 2.45
N ASN A 248 -5.49 -4.27 2.55
CA ASN A 248 -4.64 -3.97 3.70
C ASN A 248 -5.44 -3.41 4.89
N SER A 249 -6.52 -4.08 5.29
CA SER A 249 -7.42 -3.65 6.35
C SER A 249 -7.60 -4.74 7.39
N TRP A 250 -7.88 -4.36 8.63
CA TRP A 250 -8.23 -5.29 9.70
C TRP A 250 -9.29 -4.69 10.62
N HIS A 251 -10.21 -5.51 11.12
CA HIS A 251 -11.33 -5.03 11.93
C HIS A 251 -10.89 -4.41 13.27
N SER A 252 -9.73 -4.82 13.83
CA SER A 252 -9.18 -4.19 15.03
C SER A 252 -8.67 -2.76 14.79
N LEU A 253 -8.45 -2.39 13.53
CA LEU A 253 -8.00 -1.07 13.10
C LEU A 253 -9.16 -0.21 12.60
N ASN A 254 -9.96 -0.77 11.70
CA ASN A 254 -10.95 -0.01 10.93
C ASN A 254 -12.40 -0.22 11.41
N GLY A 255 -12.57 -0.96 12.51
CA GLY A 255 -13.87 -1.36 13.03
C GLY A 255 -14.47 -2.55 12.28
N ILE A 256 -15.61 -3.02 12.78
CA ILE A 256 -16.35 -4.13 12.16
C ILE A 256 -17.16 -3.58 10.98
N GLN A 257 -16.97 -4.17 9.80
CA GLN A 257 -17.69 -3.81 8.59
C GLN A 257 -18.19 -5.10 7.92
N PRO A 258 -19.41 -5.13 7.37
CA PRO A 258 -19.87 -6.27 6.58
C PRO A 258 -19.01 -6.37 5.32
N VAL A 259 -18.46 -7.54 5.02
CA VAL A 259 -17.64 -7.78 3.82
C VAL A 259 -18.10 -9.04 3.09
N THR A 260 -18.07 -9.03 1.77
CA THR A 260 -18.28 -10.24 0.95
C THR A 260 -17.08 -11.19 1.08
N PRO A 261 -17.28 -12.50 0.85
CA PRO A 261 -16.16 -13.47 0.83
C PRO A 261 -15.05 -13.15 -0.18
N GLY A 262 -15.35 -12.34 -1.21
CA GLY A 262 -14.36 -11.89 -2.19
C GLY A 262 -13.39 -10.84 -1.66
N VAL A 263 -13.61 -10.27 -0.47
CA VAL A 263 -12.71 -9.30 0.17
C VAL A 263 -11.93 -10.00 1.28
N ILE A 264 -10.64 -10.22 1.06
CA ILE A 264 -9.75 -10.90 2.03
C ILE A 264 -8.83 -9.87 2.68
N ALA A 265 -8.99 -9.73 3.99
CA ALA A 265 -8.16 -8.86 4.82
C ALA A 265 -6.75 -9.46 5.01
N VAL A 266 -5.72 -8.71 4.59
CA VAL A 266 -4.31 -9.08 4.68
C VAL A 266 -3.48 -7.95 5.32
N ALA A 267 -4.00 -7.33 6.36
CA ALA A 267 -3.31 -6.24 7.05
C ALA A 267 -1.92 -6.65 7.56
N GLY A 268 -0.95 -5.75 7.43
CA GLY A 268 0.35 -5.90 8.07
C GLY A 268 1.28 -6.94 7.41
N LEU A 269 1.01 -7.39 6.19
CA LEU A 269 1.92 -8.29 5.45
C LEU A 269 3.36 -7.76 5.39
N HIS A 270 3.53 -6.43 5.34
CA HIS A 270 4.84 -5.79 5.29
C HIS A 270 5.60 -5.79 6.60
N VAL A 271 4.93 -6.09 7.72
CA VAL A 271 5.55 -6.11 9.05
C VAL A 271 6.31 -7.44 9.22
N GLU A 272 7.41 -7.58 8.48
CA GLU A 272 8.31 -8.72 8.57
C GLU A 272 9.16 -8.64 9.84
N ALA A 273 9.40 -9.79 10.50
CA ALA A 273 10.32 -9.86 11.65
C ALA A 273 11.78 -9.52 11.30
N ASN A 274 12.15 -9.62 10.02
CA ASN A 274 13.50 -9.35 9.51
C ASN A 274 13.61 -7.93 8.96
N TYR A 275 13.41 -6.93 9.82
CA TYR A 275 13.54 -5.53 9.45
C TYR A 275 15.01 -5.09 9.29
N VAL A 276 15.20 -3.97 8.58
CA VAL A 276 16.52 -3.34 8.43
C VAL A 276 17.09 -3.03 9.81
N PRO A 277 18.30 -3.54 10.16
CA PRO A 277 18.87 -3.32 11.48
C PRO A 277 19.21 -1.84 11.69
N LEU A 278 19.19 -1.43 12.95
CA LEU A 278 19.65 -0.10 13.35
C LEU A 278 21.16 0.02 13.11
N SER A 279 21.64 1.23 12.82
CA SER A 279 23.07 1.50 12.86
C SER A 279 23.57 1.40 14.31
N LYS A 280 24.85 1.03 14.51
CA LYS A 280 25.45 0.95 15.85
C LYS A 280 25.30 2.25 16.65
N GLU A 281 25.40 3.39 15.96
CA GLU A 281 25.23 4.72 16.56
C GLU A 281 23.79 4.93 17.04
N LEU A 282 22.80 4.67 16.18
CA LEU A 282 21.39 4.84 16.53
C LEU A 282 20.97 3.86 17.63
N GLU A 283 21.40 2.60 17.54
CA GLU A 283 21.13 1.59 18.56
C GLU A 283 21.72 2.00 19.91
N LYS A 284 22.97 2.46 19.95
CA LYS A 284 23.57 2.97 21.19
C LYS A 284 22.78 4.16 21.73
N TRP A 285 22.41 5.12 20.87
CA TRP A 285 21.64 6.29 21.28
C TRP A 285 20.24 5.94 21.80
N LEU A 286 19.58 4.92 21.25
CA LEU A 286 18.32 4.42 21.80
C LEU A 286 18.53 3.72 23.15
N ASN A 287 19.56 2.88 23.27
CA ASN A 287 19.88 2.11 24.48
C ASN A 287 20.30 2.99 25.67
N ASP A 288 21.05 4.06 25.41
CA ASP A 288 21.50 5.00 26.44
C ASP A 288 20.34 5.84 27.04
N SER A 289 19.13 5.80 26.46
CA SER A 289 17.97 6.50 27.02
C SER A 289 17.38 5.76 28.20
N THR A 290 17.40 6.38 29.38
CA THR A 290 16.73 5.87 30.59
C THR A 290 15.29 6.36 30.73
N SER A 291 14.93 7.46 30.04
CA SER A 291 13.60 8.09 30.11
C SER A 291 12.70 7.76 28.93
N GLY A 292 13.15 6.85 28.05
CA GLY A 292 12.43 6.47 26.84
C GLY A 292 12.71 7.38 25.64
N VAL A 293 12.13 7.00 24.51
CA VAL A 293 12.33 7.64 23.20
C VAL A 293 10.97 7.89 22.55
N ILE A 294 10.80 9.09 22.02
CA ILE A 294 9.72 9.43 21.11
C ILE A 294 10.26 9.33 19.69
N TYR A 295 9.56 8.62 18.82
CA TYR A 295 9.83 8.63 17.39
C TYR A 295 8.87 9.61 16.70
N PHE A 296 9.36 10.46 15.79
CA PHE A 296 8.55 11.45 15.08
C PHE A 296 8.83 11.43 13.57
N THR A 297 7.80 11.18 12.76
CA THR A 297 7.84 11.34 11.30
C THR A 297 6.48 11.65 10.69
N LEU A 298 6.43 12.40 9.58
CA LEU A 298 5.23 12.57 8.75
C LEU A 298 5.18 11.61 7.54
N GLY A 299 5.86 10.47 7.65
CA GLY A 299 5.91 9.46 6.60
C GLY A 299 6.95 9.75 5.51
N SER A 300 6.72 9.17 4.33
CA SER A 300 7.69 9.19 3.23
C SER A 300 7.53 10.37 2.28
N MET A 301 6.34 10.98 2.18
CA MET A 301 6.03 12.02 1.19
C MET A 301 6.21 13.45 1.72
N VAL A 302 5.88 13.68 2.99
CA VAL A 302 5.83 15.03 3.57
C VAL A 302 7.05 15.35 4.43
N ASN A 303 7.58 16.55 4.24
CA ASN A 303 8.78 17.03 4.92
C ASN A 303 8.42 17.84 6.18
N ILE A 304 8.85 17.39 7.37
CA ILE A 304 8.58 18.04 8.68
C ILE A 304 9.14 19.47 8.71
N GLU A 305 10.32 19.67 8.12
CA GLU A 305 11.00 20.97 8.05
C GLU A 305 10.22 22.04 7.26
N THR A 306 9.10 21.68 6.63
CA THR A 306 8.23 22.63 5.90
C THR A 306 7.04 23.14 6.72
N PHE A 307 6.93 22.75 8.00
CA PHE A 307 5.99 23.39 8.92
C PHE A 307 6.31 24.89 9.05
N PRO A 308 5.29 25.76 9.24
CA PRO A 308 5.51 27.17 9.53
C PRO A 308 6.43 27.37 10.76
N ASP A 309 7.21 28.45 10.74
CA ASP A 309 8.20 28.74 11.78
C ASP A 309 7.63 28.68 13.20
N GLU A 310 6.44 29.24 13.39
CA GLU A 310 5.73 29.23 14.67
C GLU A 310 5.46 27.81 15.16
N THR A 311 5.02 26.93 14.25
CA THR A 311 4.77 25.51 14.56
C THR A 311 6.06 24.79 14.90
N MET A 312 7.14 25.00 14.14
CA MET A 312 8.45 24.40 14.44
C MET A 312 9.02 24.89 15.78
N ARG A 313 8.85 26.17 16.12
CA ARG A 313 9.24 26.71 17.45
C ARG A 313 8.43 26.10 18.58
N ALA A 314 7.12 25.90 18.38
CA ALA A 314 6.27 25.21 19.35
C ALA A 314 6.72 23.75 19.57
N ILE A 315 6.99 23.01 18.48
CA ILE A 315 7.54 21.64 18.53
C ILE A 315 8.86 21.62 19.32
N TYR A 316 9.79 22.53 19.02
CA TYR A 316 11.06 22.62 19.74
C TYR A 316 10.87 22.95 21.23
N SER A 317 9.93 23.83 21.56
CA SER A 317 9.60 24.17 22.95
C SER A 317 9.11 22.94 23.71
N VAL A 318 8.19 22.17 23.12
CA VAL A 318 7.69 20.91 23.70
C VAL A 318 8.82 19.91 23.87
N PHE A 319 9.63 19.66 22.83
CA PHE A 319 10.74 18.70 22.89
C PHE A 319 11.78 19.09 23.95
N ARG A 320 12.07 20.38 24.12
CA ARG A 320 12.94 20.87 25.20
C ARG A 320 12.32 20.64 26.58
N GLY A 321 11.02 20.89 26.72
CA GLY A 321 10.30 20.76 28.00
C GLY A 321 10.16 19.33 28.50
N ILE A 322 10.20 18.33 27.61
CA ILE A 322 10.12 16.90 27.97
C ILE A 322 11.49 16.23 28.19
N ALA A 323 12.60 16.97 28.07
CA ALA A 323 13.91 16.43 28.40
C ALA A 323 13.91 15.92 29.87
N PRO A 324 14.56 14.77 30.17
CA PRO A 324 15.54 14.06 29.35
C PRO A 324 14.96 12.98 28.41
N VAL A 325 13.64 12.93 28.16
CA VAL A 325 13.07 12.05 27.12
C VAL A 325 13.69 12.42 25.78
N ARG A 326 14.18 11.42 25.05
CA ARG A 326 14.84 11.64 23.75
C ARG A 326 13.84 11.63 22.60
N VAL A 327 14.11 12.40 21.55
CA VAL A 327 13.25 12.44 20.35
C VAL A 327 14.06 12.10 19.12
N LEU A 328 13.65 11.07 18.38
CA LEU A 328 14.21 10.73 17.08
C LEU A 328 13.27 11.29 16.00
N MET A 329 13.73 12.24 15.19
CA MET A 329 12.91 12.95 14.21
C MET A 329 13.40 12.72 12.78
N LYS A 330 12.53 12.21 11.89
CA LYS A 330 12.85 12.12 10.45
C LYS A 330 12.80 13.51 9.82
N VAL A 331 13.88 13.93 9.16
CA VAL A 331 13.96 15.23 8.47
C VAL A 331 14.68 15.03 7.14
N ALA A 332 14.06 15.39 6.01
CA ALA A 332 14.66 15.12 4.70
C ALA A 332 15.90 15.98 4.46
N ASN A 333 15.84 17.26 4.81
CA ASN A 333 16.94 18.21 4.76
C ASN A 333 17.17 18.91 6.11
N LYS A 334 18.19 18.49 6.85
CA LYS A 334 18.56 19.08 8.14
C LYS A 334 18.90 20.58 8.04
N THR A 335 19.43 21.06 6.91
CA THR A 335 19.80 22.49 6.78
C THR A 335 18.59 23.41 6.60
N ALA A 336 17.41 22.86 6.29
CA ALA A 336 16.16 23.61 6.20
C ALA A 336 15.46 23.77 7.55
N LEU A 337 15.95 23.12 8.62
CA LEU A 337 15.39 23.29 9.96
C LEU A 337 15.69 24.67 10.52
N LEU A 338 14.75 25.18 11.30
CA LEU A 338 14.98 26.36 12.13
C LEU A 338 16.13 26.14 13.12
N PRO A 339 16.91 27.20 13.43
CA PRO A 339 17.93 27.14 14.47
C PRO A 339 17.33 26.89 15.85
N GLY A 340 18.13 26.30 16.74
CA GLY A 340 17.71 26.00 18.13
C GLY A 340 17.07 24.63 18.33
N LEU A 341 17.42 23.65 17.49
CA LEU A 341 17.07 22.24 17.69
C LEU A 341 17.50 21.78 19.10
N PRO A 342 16.59 21.25 19.94
CA PRO A 342 16.92 20.85 21.30
C PRO A 342 17.93 19.69 21.38
N ASP A 343 18.77 19.68 22.42
CA ASP A 343 19.88 18.71 22.59
C ASP A 343 19.42 17.25 22.75
N ASN A 344 18.19 17.03 23.20
CA ASN A 344 17.59 15.70 23.31
C ASN A 344 17.00 15.18 21.99
N VAL A 345 17.13 15.93 20.88
CA VAL A 345 16.59 15.57 19.56
C VAL A 345 17.71 15.09 18.63
N MET A 346 17.59 13.87 18.12
CA MET A 346 18.40 13.35 17.03
C MET A 346 17.59 13.42 15.72
N THR A 347 18.22 13.91 14.64
CA THR A 347 17.60 13.94 13.31
C THR A 347 18.29 12.98 12.35
N SER A 348 17.50 12.37 11.45
CA SER A 348 18.02 11.57 10.34
C SER A 348 17.12 11.73 9.11
N SER A 349 17.71 11.66 7.91
CA SER A 349 16.95 11.66 6.65
C SER A 349 16.27 10.33 6.36
N TRP A 350 16.77 9.24 6.93
CA TRP A 350 16.18 7.92 6.82
C TRP A 350 16.30 7.15 8.13
N ILE A 351 15.22 6.50 8.54
CA ILE A 351 15.12 5.77 9.81
C ILE A 351 14.52 4.40 9.54
N PRO A 352 15.16 3.30 9.99
CA PRO A 352 14.55 1.97 9.99
C PRO A 352 13.35 1.91 10.96
N GLN A 353 12.19 2.40 10.51
CA GLN A 353 11.01 2.65 11.36
C GLN A 353 10.59 1.42 12.18
N VAL A 354 10.41 0.27 11.55
CA VAL A 354 10.04 -0.99 12.23
C VAL A 354 11.03 -1.33 13.35
N ALA A 355 12.33 -1.18 13.11
CA ALA A 355 13.36 -1.46 14.12
C ALA A 355 13.32 -0.48 15.31
N VAL A 356 12.99 0.79 15.04
CA VAL A 356 12.79 1.79 16.09
C VAL A 356 11.53 1.48 16.89
N LEU A 357 10.41 1.16 16.23
CA LEU A 357 9.16 0.81 16.90
C LEU A 357 9.29 -0.46 17.74
N ALA A 358 10.04 -1.46 17.26
CA ALA A 358 10.35 -2.69 17.98
C ALA A 358 11.31 -2.50 19.17
N HIS A 359 11.99 -1.35 19.26
CA HIS A 359 13.00 -1.11 20.29
C HIS A 359 12.35 -0.85 21.65
N LYS A 360 12.80 -1.56 22.70
CA LYS A 360 12.24 -1.51 24.07
C LYS A 360 12.10 -0.12 24.71
N ASN A 361 12.91 0.85 24.26
CA ASN A 361 12.90 2.22 24.78
C ASN A 361 11.96 3.15 24.02
N THR A 362 11.38 2.74 22.89
CA THR A 362 10.39 3.54 22.18
C THR A 362 9.07 3.52 22.95
N ARG A 363 8.58 4.70 23.32
CA ARG A 363 7.41 4.88 24.19
C ARG A 363 6.23 5.52 23.50
N VAL A 364 6.48 6.38 22.52
CA VAL A 364 5.45 7.11 21.78
C VAL A 364 5.92 7.28 20.34
N PHE A 365 4.98 7.16 19.40
CA PHE A 365 5.20 7.45 18.00
C PHE A 365 4.30 8.60 17.55
N ILE A 366 4.91 9.74 17.28
CA ILE A 366 4.26 10.89 16.64
C ILE A 366 4.30 10.66 15.13
N THR A 367 3.13 10.55 14.51
CA THR A 367 3.01 10.17 13.10
C THR A 367 1.93 10.97 12.39
N HIS A 368 2.03 11.10 11.08
CA HIS A 368 0.91 11.56 10.26
C HIS A 368 -0.30 10.61 10.21
N GLY A 369 -0.22 9.40 10.80
CA GLY A 369 -1.34 8.44 10.79
C GLY A 369 -1.47 7.61 9.52
N GLY A 370 -0.44 7.53 8.67
CA GLY A 370 -0.48 6.65 7.50
C GLY A 370 -0.61 5.17 7.89
N LEU A 371 -1.45 4.41 7.16
CA LEU A 371 -1.87 3.05 7.52
C LEU A 371 -0.71 2.09 7.84
N MET A 372 0.32 2.08 7.00
CA MET A 372 1.49 1.19 7.19
C MET A 372 2.19 1.47 8.54
N SER A 373 2.40 2.75 8.86
CA SER A 373 2.99 3.19 10.11
C SER A 373 2.11 2.86 11.32
N THR A 374 0.79 2.99 11.18
CA THR A 374 -0.18 2.64 12.23
C THR A 374 -0.15 1.13 12.51
N GLN A 375 -0.13 0.29 11.47
CA GLN A 375 -0.03 -1.17 11.59
C GLN A 375 1.29 -1.60 12.27
N GLU A 376 2.41 -0.98 11.91
CA GLU A 376 3.71 -1.25 12.54
C GLU A 376 3.68 -0.87 14.03
N ALA A 377 3.14 0.29 14.38
CA ALA A 377 3.06 0.74 15.77
C ALA A 377 2.20 -0.18 16.62
N LEU A 378 1.05 -0.63 16.08
CA LEU A 378 0.19 -1.59 16.76
C LEU A 378 0.87 -2.95 16.96
N THR A 379 1.60 -3.43 15.96
CA THR A 379 2.33 -4.70 16.05
C THR A 379 3.32 -4.71 17.21
N TYR A 380 3.98 -3.59 17.48
CA TYR A 380 4.94 -3.44 18.59
C TYR A 380 4.36 -2.78 19.84
N GLY A 381 3.05 -2.53 19.88
CA GLY A 381 2.37 -1.96 21.05
C GLY A 381 2.83 -0.55 21.41
N VAL A 382 3.18 0.28 20.42
CA VAL A 382 3.63 1.68 20.64
C VAL A 382 2.45 2.64 20.48
N PRO A 383 2.08 3.41 21.53
CA PRO A 383 1.06 4.45 21.46
C PRO A 383 1.34 5.53 20.42
N LEU A 384 0.28 6.02 19.76
CA LEU A 384 0.35 6.98 18.67
C LEU A 384 -0.11 8.38 19.10
N ILE A 385 0.52 9.40 18.53
CA ILE A 385 -0.01 10.77 18.44
C ILE A 385 -0.11 11.11 16.95
N GLY A 386 -1.33 11.24 16.44
CA GLY A 386 -1.62 11.52 15.03
C GLY A 386 -1.57 13.01 14.68
N ILE A 387 -0.91 13.34 13.56
CA ILE A 387 -0.94 14.66 12.90
C ILE A 387 -1.39 14.44 11.44
N PRO A 388 -2.67 14.12 11.20
CA PRO A 388 -3.15 13.77 9.88
C PRO A 388 -3.07 14.97 8.93
N LEU A 389 -2.73 14.69 7.67
CA LEU A 389 -2.57 15.70 6.62
C LEU A 389 -3.48 15.41 5.42
N PHE A 390 -3.56 14.16 4.95
CA PHE A 390 -4.34 13.80 3.76
C PHE A 390 -4.68 12.31 3.67
N GLY A 391 -5.51 11.95 2.70
CA GLY A 391 -5.82 10.55 2.38
C GLY A 391 -6.50 9.84 3.53
N ASP A 392 -6.07 8.61 3.79
CA ASP A 392 -6.58 7.72 4.85
C ASP A 392 -6.20 8.16 6.27
N GLN A 393 -5.26 9.10 6.42
CA GLN A 393 -4.65 9.48 7.71
C GLN A 393 -5.63 9.96 8.78
N HIS A 394 -6.73 10.60 8.39
CA HIS A 394 -7.73 11.09 9.35
C HIS A 394 -8.59 9.95 9.93
N ASN A 395 -8.68 8.83 9.20
CA ASN A 395 -9.51 7.69 9.57
C ASN A 395 -8.74 6.64 10.36
N ASN A 396 -7.44 6.50 10.12
CA ASN A 396 -6.54 5.63 10.88
C ASN A 396 -6.25 6.21 12.27
#